data_AF-A0A962DB37-F1
#
_entry.id   AF-A0A962DB37-F1
#
_cell.length_a   1.000
_cell.length_b   1.000
_cell.length_c   1.000
_cell.angle_alpha   90.00
_cell.angle_beta   90.00
_cell.angle_gamma   90.00
#
_symmetry.space_group_name_H-M   'P 1'
#
loop_
_entity.id
_entity.type
_entity.pdbx_description
1 polymer ?
#
loop_
_entity_poly.entity_id
_entity_poly.type
_entity_poly.pdbx_seq_one_letter_code
_entity_poly.pdbx_strand_id
1 'polypeptide(L)'
;MKKISPLVLLTAAMLNLTACQTTGSDKNAADLAKQQQSAKIDAAIDKALAEGGEVNLTGALMALERQYKNDSANPDAAYKYARALRQADYANRAEIVLSPFAHNPDAQPHILSEMSSIELSLGNFKSAETYAQQAVLKNPQDYIAFQNLGIALESQEKHEAAERAFRKGLETWKGDPTPIMNNLALNLATQGYIDESIQILEKAKALSPDRIEIERNLRIVRALGETS
;
A
#
# COMPACT_ATOMS: atom_id res chain seq x y z
N MET A 1 8.92 89.59 -40.93
CA MET A 1 7.87 89.21 -41.91
C MET A 1 8.12 87.77 -42.35
N LYS A 2 7.12 86.87 -42.18
CA LYS A 2 6.92 85.55 -42.83
C LYS A 2 8.06 84.50 -42.65
N LYS A 3 7.87 83.21 -42.31
CA LYS A 3 6.73 82.29 -42.46
C LYS A 3 6.69 81.23 -41.34
N ILE A 4 5.50 80.70 -41.13
CA ILE A 4 5.12 79.50 -40.37
C ILE A 4 5.36 78.24 -41.23
N SER A 5 5.81 77.12 -40.64
CA SER A 5 5.11 75.81 -40.64
C SER A 5 5.95 74.62 -40.12
N PRO A 6 5.30 73.53 -39.65
CA PRO A 6 5.74 72.74 -38.49
C PRO A 6 6.27 71.34 -38.86
N LEU A 7 7.01 70.70 -37.95
CA LEU A 7 7.17 69.24 -37.99
C LEU A 7 7.09 68.62 -36.60
N VAL A 8 6.03 67.85 -36.46
CA VAL A 8 5.67 66.83 -35.48
C VAL A 8 6.87 66.09 -34.92
N LEU A 9 6.98 65.97 -33.59
CA LEU A 9 7.48 64.73 -32.99
C LEU A 9 6.72 64.38 -31.70
N LEU A 10 6.19 63.17 -31.76
CA LEU A 10 5.35 62.44 -30.82
C LEU A 10 5.91 62.36 -29.40
N THR A 11 5.02 62.51 -28.42
CA THR A 11 5.16 62.01 -27.06
C THR A 11 5.10 60.48 -27.06
N ALA A 12 6.19 59.80 -26.74
CA ALA A 12 6.16 58.37 -26.42
C ALA A 12 6.12 58.21 -24.88
N ALA A 13 4.92 57.91 -24.36
CA ALA A 13 4.74 57.42 -23.01
C ALA A 13 5.30 55.99 -22.92
N MET A 14 6.21 55.76 -21.97
CA MET A 14 6.68 54.42 -21.62
C MET A 14 5.54 53.61 -21.01
N LEU A 15 4.95 52.71 -21.80
CA LEU A 15 4.14 51.61 -21.29
C LEU A 15 5.09 50.46 -20.94
N ASN A 16 5.30 50.28 -19.64
CA ASN A 16 5.85 49.06 -19.08
C ASN A 16 4.95 47.88 -19.47
N LEU A 17 5.45 47.02 -20.35
CA LEU A 17 4.97 45.65 -20.47
C LEU A 17 6.03 44.74 -19.85
N THR A 18 5.89 44.52 -18.55
CA THR A 18 6.44 43.35 -17.88
C THR A 18 5.83 42.11 -18.54
N ALA A 19 6.61 41.46 -19.40
CA ALA A 19 6.31 40.10 -19.84
C ALA A 19 6.46 39.18 -18.62
N CYS A 20 5.32 38.88 -17.98
CA CYS A 20 5.25 37.92 -16.90
C CYS A 20 5.53 36.53 -17.48
N GLN A 21 6.68 35.95 -17.16
CA GLN A 21 6.96 34.53 -17.40
C GLN A 21 6.05 33.69 -16.49
N THR A 22 4.86 33.29 -16.94
CA THR A 22 3.92 32.46 -16.14
C THR A 22 3.85 30.99 -16.56
N THR A 23 4.60 30.57 -17.59
CA THR A 23 4.45 29.22 -18.17
C THR A 23 4.88 28.07 -17.24
N GLY A 24 5.64 28.34 -16.17
CA GLY A 24 6.03 27.34 -15.16
C GLY A 24 5.09 27.22 -13.95
N SER A 25 4.45 28.32 -13.54
CA SER A 25 3.57 28.35 -12.35
C SER A 25 2.23 27.68 -12.64
N ASP A 26 1.67 27.89 -13.84
CA ASP A 26 0.34 27.39 -14.19
C ASP A 26 0.34 25.86 -14.47
N LYS A 27 1.45 25.33 -15.01
CA LYS A 27 1.63 23.87 -15.19
C LYS A 27 1.71 23.15 -13.85
N ASN A 28 2.51 23.67 -12.91
CA ASN A 28 2.63 23.10 -11.58
C ASN A 28 1.30 23.13 -10.80
N ALA A 29 0.50 24.19 -10.96
CA ALA A 29 -0.82 24.27 -10.36
C ALA A 29 -1.81 23.24 -10.96
N ALA A 30 -1.78 23.06 -12.28
CA ALA A 30 -2.62 22.07 -12.97
C ALA A 30 -2.23 20.63 -12.62
N ASP A 31 -0.94 20.33 -12.51
CA ASP A 31 -0.44 19.01 -12.13
C ASP A 31 -0.74 18.70 -10.66
N LEU A 32 -0.60 19.69 -9.78
CA LEU A 32 -1.00 19.56 -8.36
C LEU A 32 -2.51 19.33 -8.23
N ALA A 33 -3.33 20.03 -9.00
CA ALA A 33 -4.78 19.83 -9.01
C ALA A 33 -5.16 18.42 -9.51
N LYS A 34 -4.47 17.90 -10.55
CA LYS A 34 -4.65 16.51 -11.01
C LYS A 34 -4.22 15.50 -9.95
N GLN A 35 -3.11 15.72 -9.26
CA GLN A 35 -2.64 14.84 -8.18
C GLN A 35 -3.63 14.82 -7.00
N GLN A 36 -4.11 16.00 -6.57
CA GLN A 36 -5.13 16.10 -5.53
C GLN A 36 -6.43 15.42 -5.92
N GLN A 37 -6.84 15.55 -7.19
CA GLN A 37 -8.03 14.88 -7.70
C GLN A 37 -7.84 13.36 -7.76
N SER A 38 -6.67 12.87 -8.18
CA SER A 38 -6.32 11.45 -8.14
C SER A 38 -6.40 10.92 -6.71
N ALA A 39 -5.80 11.61 -5.74
CA ALA A 39 -5.79 11.19 -4.35
C ALA A 39 -7.20 11.09 -3.74
N LYS A 40 -8.11 11.99 -4.12
CA LYS A 40 -9.52 11.91 -3.71
C LYS A 40 -10.24 10.70 -4.31
N ILE A 41 -9.97 10.38 -5.57
CA ILE A 41 -10.52 9.20 -6.24
C ILE A 41 -9.97 7.93 -5.60
N ASP A 42 -8.67 7.88 -5.34
CA ASP A 42 -8.01 6.77 -4.66
C ASP A 42 -8.64 6.52 -3.28
N ALA A 43 -8.84 7.57 -2.48
CA ALA A 43 -9.47 7.44 -1.17
C ALA A 43 -10.94 6.95 -1.24
N ALA A 44 -11.68 7.37 -2.26
CA ALA A 44 -13.05 6.90 -2.47
C ALA A 44 -13.08 5.42 -2.88
N ILE A 45 -12.09 4.97 -3.65
CA ILE A 45 -11.92 3.56 -4.03
C ILE A 45 -11.55 2.72 -2.81
N ASP A 46 -10.57 3.15 -2.01
CA ASP A 46 -10.18 2.46 -0.77
C ASP A 46 -11.37 2.31 0.18
N LYS A 47 -12.19 3.35 0.30
CA LYS A 47 -13.42 3.31 1.08
C LYS A 47 -14.43 2.31 0.50
N ALA A 48 -14.66 2.33 -0.82
CA ALA A 48 -15.56 1.40 -1.49
C ALA A 48 -15.13 -0.06 -1.34
N LEU A 49 -13.82 -0.32 -1.37
CA LEU A 49 -13.22 -1.63 -1.11
C LEU A 49 -13.42 -2.07 0.35
N ALA A 50 -13.31 -1.15 1.31
CA ALA A 50 -13.49 -1.44 2.73
C ALA A 50 -14.97 -1.67 3.13
N GLU A 51 -15.92 -0.97 2.51
CA GLU A 51 -17.35 -1.06 2.83
C GLU A 51 -18.04 -2.34 2.28
N GLY A 52 -17.39 -3.06 1.35
CA GLY A 52 -17.77 -4.44 0.99
C GLY A 52 -19.07 -4.62 0.20
N GLY A 53 -19.71 -3.56 -0.31
CA GLY A 53 -20.89 -3.66 -1.16
C GLY A 53 -20.55 -4.01 -2.61
N GLU A 54 -21.20 -5.01 -3.19
CA GLU A 54 -20.91 -5.54 -4.55
C GLU A 54 -20.89 -4.45 -5.65
N VAL A 55 -21.83 -3.50 -5.59
CA VAL A 55 -21.92 -2.37 -6.52
C VAL A 55 -20.75 -1.39 -6.33
N ASN A 56 -20.38 -1.11 -5.08
CA ASN A 56 -19.28 -0.20 -4.75
C ASN A 56 -17.93 -0.81 -5.18
N LEU A 57 -17.76 -2.11 -4.97
CA LEU A 57 -16.58 -2.87 -5.38
C LEU A 57 -16.40 -2.88 -6.90
N THR A 58 -17.48 -3.14 -7.65
CA THR A 58 -17.45 -3.18 -9.12
C THR A 58 -17.07 -1.81 -9.70
N GLY A 59 -17.67 -0.72 -9.20
CA GLY A 59 -17.35 0.64 -9.65
C GLY A 59 -15.89 1.02 -9.39
N ALA A 60 -15.37 0.67 -8.21
CA ALA A 60 -13.98 0.90 -7.84
C ALA A 60 -12.99 0.17 -8.76
N LEU A 61 -13.23 -1.12 -9.01
CA LEU A 61 -12.40 -1.93 -9.91
C LEU A 61 -12.41 -1.39 -11.34
N MET A 62 -13.57 -1.00 -11.87
CA MET A 62 -13.68 -0.42 -13.21
C MET A 62 -12.93 0.91 -13.34
N ALA A 63 -12.95 1.74 -12.29
CA ALA A 63 -12.21 3.01 -12.27
C ALA A 63 -10.69 2.77 -12.31
N LEU A 64 -10.20 1.86 -11.47
CA LEU A 64 -8.77 1.49 -11.44
C LEU A 64 -8.32 0.80 -12.73
N GLU A 65 -9.14 -0.08 -13.29
CA GLU A 65 -8.85 -0.72 -14.58
C GLU A 65 -8.69 0.32 -15.68
N ARG A 66 -9.57 1.33 -15.73
CA ARG A 66 -9.47 2.43 -16.71
C ARG A 66 -8.20 3.24 -16.51
N GLN A 67 -7.85 3.56 -15.27
CA GLN A 67 -6.60 4.28 -14.98
C GLN A 67 -5.38 3.50 -15.46
N TYR A 68 -5.31 2.20 -15.13
CA TYR A 68 -4.24 1.33 -15.60
C TYR A 68 -4.20 1.21 -17.12
N LYS A 69 -5.36 1.04 -17.80
CA LYS A 69 -5.41 0.96 -19.27
C LYS A 69 -4.97 2.25 -19.97
N ASN A 70 -5.21 3.40 -19.36
CA ASN A 70 -4.78 4.69 -19.90
C ASN A 70 -3.26 4.88 -19.82
N ASP A 71 -2.59 4.23 -18.87
CA ASP A 71 -1.16 4.31 -18.64
C ASP A 71 -0.60 2.97 -18.14
N SER A 72 -0.57 1.98 -19.03
CA SER A 72 -0.23 0.59 -18.66
C SER A 72 1.25 0.39 -18.35
N ALA A 73 2.08 1.42 -18.54
CA ALA A 73 3.49 1.43 -18.18
C ALA A 73 3.74 2.01 -16.78
N ASN A 74 2.70 2.50 -16.10
CA ASN A 74 2.81 3.11 -14.80
C ASN A 74 2.70 2.07 -13.67
N PRO A 75 3.78 1.82 -12.90
CA PRO A 75 3.78 0.83 -11.83
C PRO A 75 2.80 1.16 -10.70
N ASP A 76 2.53 2.44 -10.42
CA ASP A 76 1.63 2.83 -9.35
C ASP A 76 0.17 2.62 -9.73
N ALA A 77 -0.19 2.84 -10.99
CA ALA A 77 -1.51 2.49 -11.51
C ALA A 77 -1.75 0.98 -11.49
N ALA A 78 -0.74 0.20 -11.89
CA ALA A 78 -0.77 -1.26 -11.82
C ALA A 78 -0.89 -1.78 -10.39
N TYR A 79 -0.10 -1.22 -9.45
CA TYR A 79 -0.15 -1.54 -8.02
C TYR A 79 -1.54 -1.34 -7.43
N LYS A 80 -2.14 -0.16 -7.62
CA LYS A 80 -3.48 0.12 -7.08
C LYS A 80 -4.52 -0.85 -7.63
N TYR A 81 -4.48 -1.11 -8.94
CA TYR A 81 -5.42 -2.03 -9.57
C TYR A 81 -5.21 -3.47 -9.11
N ALA A 82 -3.97 -3.96 -9.05
CA ALA A 82 -3.64 -5.29 -8.58
C ALA A 82 -4.03 -5.49 -7.10
N ARG A 83 -3.76 -4.52 -6.23
CA ARG A 83 -4.18 -4.56 -4.83
C ARG A 83 -5.70 -4.65 -4.69
N ALA A 84 -6.44 -3.86 -5.44
CA ALA A 84 -7.90 -3.91 -5.43
C ALA A 84 -8.43 -5.26 -5.96
N LEU A 85 -7.84 -5.79 -7.03
CA LEU A 85 -8.15 -7.13 -7.54
C LEU A 85 -7.92 -8.21 -6.47
N ARG A 86 -6.79 -8.17 -5.76
CA ARG A 86 -6.49 -9.12 -4.69
C ARG A 86 -7.50 -9.03 -3.54
N GLN A 87 -7.85 -7.82 -3.10
CA GLN A 87 -8.86 -7.60 -2.05
C GLN A 87 -10.26 -8.07 -2.47
N ALA A 88 -10.54 -8.06 -3.77
CA ALA A 88 -11.76 -8.57 -4.37
C ALA A 88 -11.69 -10.09 -4.73
N ASP A 89 -10.70 -10.81 -4.19
CA ASP A 89 -10.48 -12.24 -4.41
C ASP A 89 -10.16 -12.64 -5.86
N TYR A 90 -9.68 -11.68 -6.67
CA TYR A 90 -9.19 -11.91 -8.03
C TYR A 90 -7.66 -12.00 -8.09
N ALA A 91 -7.04 -12.77 -7.19
CA ALA A 91 -5.58 -12.84 -7.03
C ALA A 91 -4.83 -13.21 -8.33
N ASN A 92 -5.35 -14.14 -9.13
CA ASN A 92 -4.74 -14.50 -10.43
C ASN A 92 -4.69 -13.29 -11.40
N ARG A 93 -5.72 -12.44 -11.41
CA ARG A 93 -5.71 -11.22 -12.24
C ARG A 93 -4.76 -10.17 -11.67
N ALA A 94 -4.70 -10.05 -10.35
CA ALA A 94 -3.76 -9.16 -9.69
C ALA A 94 -2.31 -9.50 -10.04
N GLU A 95 -1.96 -10.79 -10.02
CA GLU A 95 -0.65 -11.32 -10.38
C GLU A 95 -0.26 -10.92 -11.81
N ILE A 96 -1.16 -11.13 -12.78
CA ILE A 96 -0.92 -10.77 -14.19
C ILE A 96 -0.64 -9.27 -14.34
N VAL A 97 -1.41 -8.42 -13.66
CA VAL A 97 -1.26 -6.95 -13.74
C VAL A 97 0.08 -6.50 -13.15
N LEU A 98 0.52 -7.10 -12.04
CA LEU A 98 1.69 -6.63 -11.29
C LEU A 98 3.00 -7.27 -11.74
N SER A 99 2.95 -8.48 -12.30
CA SER A 99 4.13 -9.27 -12.73
C SER A 99 5.14 -8.49 -13.58
N PRO A 100 4.76 -7.70 -14.61
CA PRO A 100 5.72 -6.95 -15.43
C PRO A 100 6.57 -5.96 -14.61
N PHE A 101 6.02 -5.45 -13.50
CA PHE A 101 6.68 -4.49 -12.62
C PHE A 101 7.44 -5.18 -11.50
N ALA A 102 6.90 -6.26 -10.94
CA ALA A 102 7.54 -7.02 -9.86
C ALA A 102 8.78 -7.80 -10.33
N HIS A 103 8.79 -8.27 -11.58
CA HIS A 103 9.95 -8.95 -12.18
C HIS A 103 11.08 -8.00 -12.59
N ASN A 104 10.87 -6.68 -12.53
CA ASN A 104 11.92 -5.71 -12.79
C ASN A 104 12.94 -5.73 -11.63
N PRO A 105 14.26 -5.87 -11.88
CA PRO A 105 15.27 -5.81 -10.83
C PRO A 105 15.21 -4.52 -9.98
N ASP A 106 14.75 -3.43 -10.57
CA ASP A 106 14.58 -2.12 -9.94
C ASP A 106 13.16 -1.89 -9.41
N ALA A 107 12.36 -2.96 -9.26
CA ALA A 107 11.03 -2.89 -8.67
C ALA A 107 11.05 -2.12 -7.34
N GLN A 108 10.08 -1.21 -7.19
CA GLN A 108 9.91 -0.42 -5.98
C GLN A 108 9.45 -1.34 -4.82
N PRO A 109 9.82 -1.05 -3.57
CA PRO A 109 9.51 -1.92 -2.44
C PRO A 109 8.02 -2.25 -2.29
N HIS A 110 7.13 -1.26 -2.46
CA HIS A 110 5.68 -1.48 -2.33
C HIS A 110 5.11 -2.41 -3.41
N ILE A 111 5.71 -2.44 -4.60
CA ILE A 111 5.35 -3.38 -5.68
C ILE A 111 5.70 -4.80 -5.25
N LEU A 112 6.89 -5.00 -4.70
CA LEU A 112 7.34 -6.30 -4.21
C LEU A 112 6.50 -6.77 -3.01
N SER A 113 6.16 -5.86 -2.10
CA SER A 113 5.27 -6.14 -0.95
C SER A 113 3.87 -6.56 -1.40
N GLU A 114 3.32 -5.91 -2.41
CA GLU A 114 2.02 -6.30 -2.97
C GLU A 114 2.09 -7.62 -3.74
N MET A 115 3.14 -7.85 -4.54
CA MET A 115 3.36 -9.14 -5.20
C MET A 115 3.44 -10.26 -4.17
N SER A 116 4.17 -10.06 -3.07
CA SER A 116 4.18 -11.01 -1.95
C SER A 116 2.78 -11.27 -1.37
N SER A 117 1.97 -10.22 -1.21
CA SER A 117 0.58 -10.34 -0.75
C SER A 117 -0.30 -11.15 -1.72
N ILE A 118 -0.10 -10.96 -3.02
CA ILE A 118 -0.78 -11.69 -4.09
C ILE A 118 -0.39 -13.18 -4.03
N GLU A 119 0.90 -13.48 -3.95
CA GLU A 119 1.41 -14.85 -3.86
C GLU A 119 0.92 -15.58 -2.61
N LEU A 120 0.80 -14.88 -1.46
CA LEU A 120 0.16 -15.44 -0.27
C LEU A 120 -1.31 -15.80 -0.52
N SER A 121 -2.05 -14.95 -1.24
CA SER A 121 -3.45 -15.20 -1.58
C SER A 121 -3.61 -16.37 -2.55
N LEU A 122 -2.59 -16.64 -3.37
CA LEU A 122 -2.51 -17.79 -4.27
C LEU A 122 -2.00 -19.08 -3.59
N GLY A 123 -1.51 -18.98 -2.35
CA GLY A 123 -0.90 -20.11 -1.64
C GLY A 123 0.55 -20.42 -2.08
N ASN A 124 1.15 -19.55 -2.88
CA ASN A 124 2.51 -19.70 -3.40
C ASN A 124 3.56 -19.19 -2.39
N PHE A 125 3.65 -19.86 -1.23
CA PHE A 125 4.43 -19.36 -0.09
C PHE A 125 5.92 -19.13 -0.39
N LYS A 126 6.51 -19.92 -1.31
CA LYS A 126 7.92 -19.74 -1.71
C LYS A 126 8.15 -18.46 -2.52
N SER A 127 7.23 -18.14 -3.44
CA SER A 127 7.27 -16.89 -4.19
C SER A 127 7.00 -15.70 -3.26
N ALA A 128 6.03 -15.83 -2.35
CA ALA A 128 5.72 -14.82 -1.35
C ALA A 128 6.93 -14.49 -0.47
N GLU A 129 7.64 -15.51 0.05
CA GLU A 129 8.90 -15.34 0.80
C GLU A 129 9.94 -14.57 -0.02
N THR A 130 10.11 -14.95 -1.29
CA THR A 130 11.11 -14.34 -2.19
C THR A 130 10.85 -12.86 -2.41
N TYR A 131 9.61 -12.48 -2.73
CA TYR A 131 9.24 -11.08 -2.95
C TYR A 131 9.29 -10.27 -1.65
N ALA A 132 8.85 -10.84 -0.53
CA ALA A 132 8.93 -10.16 0.76
C ALA A 132 10.39 -9.90 1.18
N GLN A 133 11.30 -10.87 0.98
CA GLN A 133 12.73 -10.69 1.23
C GLN A 133 13.32 -9.55 0.39
N GLN A 134 12.98 -9.48 -0.90
CA GLN A 134 13.43 -8.38 -1.75
C GLN A 134 12.87 -7.02 -1.28
N ALA A 135 11.61 -6.98 -0.86
CA ALA A 135 10.97 -5.77 -0.36
C ALA A 135 11.64 -5.25 0.93
N VAL A 136 11.86 -6.11 1.93
CA VAL A 136 12.50 -5.69 3.20
C VAL A 136 13.97 -5.30 3.03
N LEU A 137 14.67 -5.89 2.04
CA LEU A 137 16.04 -5.49 1.70
C LEU A 137 16.09 -4.07 1.12
N LYS A 138 15.12 -3.72 0.26
CA LYS A 138 15.04 -2.38 -0.34
C LYS A 138 14.44 -1.34 0.61
N ASN A 139 13.52 -1.75 1.49
CA ASN A 139 12.92 -0.89 2.50
C ASN A 139 12.80 -1.62 3.86
N PRO A 140 13.78 -1.42 4.76
CA PRO A 140 13.77 -2.01 6.10
C PRO A 140 12.67 -1.48 7.05
N GLN A 141 11.80 -0.58 6.59
CA GLN A 141 10.65 -0.05 7.34
C GLN A 141 9.30 -0.53 6.75
N ASP A 142 9.33 -1.44 5.79
CA ASP A 142 8.13 -2.00 5.19
C ASP A 142 7.52 -3.09 6.09
N TYR A 143 6.67 -2.66 7.02
CA TYR A 143 5.99 -3.55 7.96
C TYR A 143 5.05 -4.54 7.25
N ILE A 144 4.54 -4.21 6.05
CA ILE A 144 3.69 -5.11 5.24
C ILE A 144 4.56 -6.24 4.70
N ALA A 145 5.74 -5.92 4.16
CA ALA A 145 6.69 -6.93 3.71
C ALA A 145 7.13 -7.88 4.84
N PHE A 146 7.40 -7.34 6.03
CA PHE A 146 7.73 -8.18 7.20
C PHE A 146 6.57 -9.08 7.63
N GLN A 147 5.33 -8.56 7.62
CA GLN A 147 4.15 -9.38 7.89
C GLN A 147 4.04 -10.52 6.88
N ASN A 148 4.16 -10.21 5.59
CA ASN A 148 4.05 -11.21 4.52
C ASN A 148 5.17 -12.24 4.59
N LEU A 149 6.40 -11.81 4.91
CA LEU A 149 7.53 -12.70 5.15
C LEU A 149 7.22 -13.66 6.29
N GLY A 150 6.69 -13.17 7.41
CA GLY A 150 6.30 -14.00 8.54
C GLY A 150 5.23 -15.03 8.17
N ILE A 151 4.17 -14.63 7.46
CA ILE A 151 3.11 -15.54 7.01
C ILE A 151 3.69 -16.60 6.07
N ALA A 152 4.48 -16.20 5.08
CA ALA A 152 5.08 -17.10 4.10
C ALA A 152 6.04 -18.12 4.75
N LEU A 153 6.78 -17.71 5.78
CA LEU A 153 7.68 -18.58 6.53
C LEU A 153 6.91 -19.54 7.44
N GLU A 154 5.86 -19.06 8.11
CA GLU A 154 5.01 -19.90 8.96
C GLU A 154 4.31 -21.00 8.14
N SER A 155 3.77 -20.66 6.97
CA SER A 155 3.18 -21.65 6.05
C SER A 155 4.18 -22.65 5.48
N GLN A 156 5.47 -22.40 5.64
CA GLN A 156 6.56 -23.32 5.31
C GLN A 156 7.16 -24.01 6.54
N GLU A 157 6.50 -23.92 7.70
CA GLU A 157 6.95 -24.50 8.99
C GLU A 157 8.30 -23.96 9.50
N LYS A 158 8.73 -22.79 8.99
CA LYS A 158 9.96 -22.11 9.42
C LYS A 158 9.68 -21.18 10.61
N HIS A 159 9.20 -21.75 11.71
CA HIS A 159 8.56 -21.02 12.81
C HIS A 159 9.46 -19.94 13.44
N GLU A 160 10.73 -20.23 13.74
CA GLU A 160 11.62 -19.25 14.38
C GLU A 160 11.95 -18.08 13.43
N ALA A 161 11.99 -18.35 12.12
CA ALA A 161 12.23 -17.32 11.12
C ALA A 161 10.99 -16.43 10.94
N ALA A 162 9.80 -17.03 10.97
CA ALA A 162 8.54 -16.30 10.95
C ALA A 162 8.41 -15.37 12.17
N GLU A 163 8.76 -15.85 13.36
CA GLU A 163 8.76 -15.04 14.59
C GLU A 163 9.62 -13.78 14.44
N ARG A 164 10.86 -13.92 13.96
CA ARG A 164 11.76 -12.78 13.73
C ARG A 164 11.17 -11.77 12.75
N ALA A 165 10.54 -12.24 11.67
CA ALA A 165 9.89 -11.38 10.70
C ALA A 165 8.70 -10.62 11.33
N PHE A 166 7.84 -11.31 12.09
CA PHE A 166 6.70 -10.68 12.76
C PHE A 166 7.14 -9.64 13.79
N ARG A 167 8.14 -9.95 14.63
CA ARG A 167 8.68 -8.98 15.60
C ARG A 167 9.26 -7.75 14.90
N LYS A 168 9.97 -7.93 13.78
CA LYS A 168 10.51 -6.80 13.01
C LYS A 168 9.42 -5.96 12.33
N GLY A 169 8.37 -6.59 11.85
CA GLY A 169 7.18 -5.90 11.35
C GLY A 169 6.50 -5.06 12.43
N LEU A 170 6.39 -5.59 13.65
CA LEU A 170 5.84 -4.88 14.81
C LEU A 170 6.66 -3.65 15.20
N GLU A 171 7.99 -3.70 15.15
CA GLU A 171 8.87 -2.57 15.46
C GLU A 171 8.62 -1.35 14.55
N THR A 172 8.20 -1.60 13.30
CA THR A 172 8.05 -0.56 12.26
C THR A 172 6.58 -0.31 11.90
N TRP A 173 5.65 -0.91 12.65
CA TRP A 173 4.24 -0.93 12.33
C TRP A 173 3.61 0.46 12.35
N LYS A 174 2.69 0.70 11.41
CA LYS A 174 1.88 1.92 11.35
C LYS A 174 0.40 1.56 11.27
N GLY A 175 -0.39 2.09 12.19
CA GLY A 175 -1.83 1.79 12.31
C GLY A 175 -2.12 0.72 13.36
N ASP A 176 -3.19 -0.04 13.18
CA ASP A 176 -3.62 -1.09 14.11
C ASP A 176 -2.70 -2.33 14.02
N PRO A 177 -1.92 -2.67 15.06
CA PRO A 177 -0.98 -3.79 15.05
C PRO A 177 -1.64 -5.14 15.34
N THR A 178 -2.92 -5.18 15.70
CA THR A 178 -3.58 -6.42 16.12
C THR A 178 -3.50 -7.56 15.10
N PRO A 179 -3.54 -7.36 13.76
CA PRO A 179 -3.37 -8.46 12.82
C PRO A 179 -2.00 -9.13 12.90
N ILE A 180 -0.91 -8.35 13.00
CA ILE A 180 0.44 -8.91 13.12
C ILE A 180 0.69 -9.50 14.52
N MET A 181 0.10 -8.92 15.57
CA MET A 181 0.16 -9.49 16.93
C MET A 181 -0.54 -10.85 16.99
N ASN A 182 -1.68 -11.00 16.32
CA ASN A 182 -2.37 -12.27 16.21
C ASN A 182 -1.50 -13.34 15.54
N ASN A 183 -0.86 -13.00 14.42
CA ASN A 183 0.01 -13.94 13.70
C ASN A 183 1.24 -14.32 14.54
N LEU A 184 1.87 -13.36 15.21
CA LEU A 184 2.98 -13.63 16.13
C LEU A 184 2.53 -14.57 17.26
N ALA A 185 1.38 -14.33 17.88
CA ALA A 185 0.89 -15.16 18.96
C ALA A 185 0.60 -16.60 18.52
N LEU A 186 -0.01 -16.80 17.35
CA LEU A 186 -0.25 -18.14 16.82
C LEU A 186 1.08 -18.85 16.52
N ASN A 187 2.03 -18.16 15.90
CA ASN A 187 3.38 -18.69 15.68
C ASN A 187 4.09 -19.07 17.00
N LEU A 188 4.00 -18.23 18.05
CA LEU A 188 4.54 -18.54 19.37
C LEU A 188 3.87 -19.77 20.00
N ALA A 189 2.56 -19.92 19.83
CA ALA A 189 1.83 -21.10 20.31
C ALA A 189 2.27 -22.38 19.58
N THR A 190 2.48 -22.34 18.26
CA THR A 190 3.01 -23.47 17.49
C THR A 190 4.39 -23.90 17.99
N GLN A 191 5.22 -22.94 18.42
CA GLN A 191 6.54 -23.21 19.01
C GLN A 191 6.49 -23.68 20.48
N GLY A 192 5.30 -23.73 21.09
CA GLY A 192 5.13 -24.10 22.51
C GLY A 192 5.37 -22.95 23.50
N TYR A 193 5.60 -21.72 23.04
CA TYR A 193 5.72 -20.53 23.90
C TYR A 193 4.33 -20.00 24.29
N ILE A 194 3.55 -20.85 24.97
CA ILE A 194 2.12 -20.60 25.28
C ILE A 194 1.93 -19.34 26.12
N ASP A 195 2.72 -19.14 27.17
CA ASP A 195 2.60 -17.98 28.06
C ASP A 195 2.81 -16.65 27.32
N GLU A 196 3.84 -16.59 26.45
CA GLU A 196 4.10 -15.38 25.66
C GLU A 196 2.98 -15.16 24.63
N SER A 197 2.50 -16.22 23.98
CA SER A 197 1.36 -16.16 23.06
C SER A 197 0.12 -15.54 23.73
N ILE A 198 -0.23 -15.99 24.94
CA ILE A 198 -1.35 -15.44 25.72
C ILE A 198 -1.12 -13.96 26.03
N GLN A 199 0.08 -13.56 26.45
CA GLN A 199 0.39 -12.16 26.73
C GLN A 199 0.23 -11.27 25.50
N ILE A 200 0.65 -11.73 24.32
CA ILE A 200 0.49 -10.98 23.06
C ILE A 200 -1.00 -10.89 22.69
N LEU A 201 -1.77 -11.97 22.80
CA LEU A 201 -3.20 -11.97 22.50
C LEU A 201 -4.00 -11.07 23.45
N GLU A 202 -3.66 -11.03 24.74
CA GLU A 202 -4.30 -10.11 25.69
C GLU A 202 -3.99 -8.65 25.36
N LYS A 203 -2.75 -8.33 24.96
CA LYS A 203 -2.42 -6.98 24.47
C LYS A 203 -3.21 -6.65 23.20
N ALA A 204 -3.35 -7.59 22.27
CA ALA A 204 -4.13 -7.38 21.04
C ALA A 204 -5.62 -7.14 21.36
N LYS A 205 -6.18 -7.91 22.30
CA LYS A 205 -7.56 -7.76 22.78
C LYS A 205 -7.78 -6.40 23.45
N ALA A 206 -6.82 -5.90 24.22
CA ALA A 206 -6.91 -4.59 24.84
C ALA A 206 -6.94 -3.44 23.80
N LEU A 207 -6.24 -3.61 22.66
CA LEU A 207 -6.23 -2.64 21.56
C LEU A 207 -7.50 -2.68 20.72
N SER A 208 -8.03 -3.87 20.45
CA SER A 208 -9.23 -4.06 19.61
C SER A 208 -10.18 -5.08 20.27
N PRO A 209 -10.98 -4.66 21.27
CA PRO A 209 -11.79 -5.57 22.09
C PRO A 209 -12.92 -6.29 21.35
N ASP A 210 -13.31 -5.77 20.18
CA ASP A 210 -14.40 -6.26 19.34
C ASP A 210 -13.95 -7.26 18.27
N ARG A 211 -12.64 -7.50 18.12
CA ARG A 211 -12.11 -8.48 17.17
C ARG A 211 -12.32 -9.91 17.66
N ILE A 212 -13.38 -10.54 17.16
CA ILE A 212 -13.77 -11.93 17.45
C ILE A 212 -12.62 -12.92 17.23
N GLU A 213 -11.80 -12.70 16.19
CA GLU A 213 -10.65 -13.54 15.87
C GLU A 213 -9.61 -13.61 16.99
N ILE A 214 -9.32 -12.48 17.65
CA ILE A 214 -8.37 -12.40 18.77
C ILE A 214 -8.91 -13.15 19.97
N GLU A 215 -10.18 -12.93 20.30
CA GLU A 215 -10.83 -13.59 21.43
C GLU A 215 -10.89 -15.11 21.24
N ARG A 216 -11.22 -15.56 20.02
CA ARG A 216 -11.23 -16.99 19.67
C ARG A 216 -9.85 -17.60 19.83
N ASN A 217 -8.82 -16.96 19.29
CA ASN A 217 -7.46 -17.50 19.34
C ASN A 217 -6.92 -17.52 20.77
N LEU A 218 -7.23 -16.52 21.58
CA LEU A 218 -6.89 -16.49 23.00
C LEU A 218 -7.52 -17.65 23.78
N ARG A 219 -8.78 -18.02 23.51
CA ARG A 219 -9.41 -19.19 24.13
C ARG A 219 -8.72 -20.49 23.71
N ILE A 220 -8.38 -20.63 22.44
CA ILE A 220 -7.69 -21.82 21.91
C ILE A 220 -6.31 -21.97 22.57
N VAL A 221 -5.51 -20.91 22.61
CA VAL A 221 -4.16 -20.94 23.19
C VAL A 221 -4.20 -21.23 24.69
N ARG A 222 -5.17 -20.68 25.44
CA ARG A 222 -5.36 -21.01 26.85
C ARG A 222 -5.63 -22.50 27.08
N ALA A 223 -6.52 -23.08 26.27
CA ALA A 223 -6.82 -24.51 26.37
C ALA A 223 -5.58 -25.38 26.08
N LEU A 224 -4.71 -24.98 25.15
CA LEU A 224 -3.44 -25.68 24.90
C LEU A 224 -2.53 -25.68 26.13
N GLY A 225 -2.43 -24.55 26.83
CA GLY A 225 -1.63 -24.41 28.06
C GLY A 225 -2.14 -25.23 29.25
N GLU A 226 -3.45 -25.49 29.32
CA GLU A 226 -4.05 -26.32 30.38
C GLU A 226 -3.83 -27.82 30.16
N THR A 227 -3.51 -28.23 28.94
CA THR A 227 -3.27 -29.63 28.56
C THR A 227 -1.80 -30.05 28.49
N SER A 228 -0.88 -29.10 28.66
CA SER A 228 0.58 -29.28 28.56
C SER A 228 1.20 -29.54 29.93
#